data_AF-A0A699ZXS9-F1
#
_entry.id   AF-A0A699ZXS9-F1
#
_cell.length_a   1.000
_cell.length_b   1.000
_cell.length_c   1.000
_cell.angle_alpha   90.00
_cell.angle_beta   90.00
_cell.angle_gamma   90.00
#
_symmetry.space_group_name_H-M   'P 1'
#
loop_
_entity.id
_entity.type
_entity.pdbx_description
1 polymer ?
#
loop_
_entity_poly.entity_id
_entity_poly.type
_entity_poly.pdbx_seq_one_letter_code
_entity_poly.pdbx_strand_id
1 'polypeptide(L)' 'MLTRCGVGRLLMYDYDQVELANMNRLFFRPEQCGMTKTDAAAQTLAGINPDVALEPFTMNITTVQGFEAFKQSLTDPAS' A
#
# COMPACT_ATOMS: atom_id res chain seq x y z
N MET A 1 0.62 -2.25 -11.97
CA MET A 1 0.99 -3.28 -12.97
C MET A 1 1.18 -4.65 -12.33
N LEU A 2 1.97 -4.78 -11.25
CA LEU A 2 2.23 -6.06 -10.55
C LEU A 2 0.96 -6.87 -10.21
N THR A 3 -0.08 -6.22 -9.68
CA THR A 3 -1.37 -6.87 -9.36
C THR A 3 -2.03 -7.54 -10.58
N ARG A 4 -1.93 -6.91 -11.75
CA ARG A 4 -2.45 -7.48 -13.02
C ARG A 4 -1.60 -8.63 -13.54
N CYS A 5 -0.34 -8.71 -13.14
CA CYS A 5 0.56 -9.81 -13.49
C CYS A 5 0.41 -11.02 -12.54
N GLY A 6 -0.45 -10.96 -11.53
CA GLY A 6 -0.67 -12.08 -10.61
C GLY A 6 0.51 -12.31 -9.65
N VAL A 7 1.22 -11.25 -9.24
CA VAL A 7 2.19 -11.36 -8.14
C VAL A 7 1.45 -11.83 -6.90
N GLY A 8 1.88 -12.94 -6.29
CA GLY A 8 1.11 -13.59 -5.23
C GLY A 8 0.91 -12.74 -3.96
N ARG A 9 1.93 -11.96 -3.57
CA ARG A 9 1.88 -11.12 -2.36
C ARG A 9 2.58 -9.79 -2.61
N LEU A 10 1.94 -8.68 -2.22
CA LEU A 10 2.44 -7.33 -2.41
C LEU A 10 2.33 -6.55 -1.09
N LEU A 11 3.48 -6.32 -0.45
CA LEU A 11 3.60 -5.45 0.71
C LEU A 11 3.84 -4.03 0.22
N MET A 12 3.06 -3.06 0.70
CA MET A 12 3.12 -1.66 0.27
C MET A 12 3.42 -0.77 1.46
N TYR A 13 4.46 0.06 1.34
CA TYR A 13 4.88 0.98 2.40
C TYR A 13 4.82 2.40 1.89
N ASP A 14 4.02 3.23 2.55
CA ASP A 14 3.95 4.68 2.34
C ASP A 14 3.44 5.30 3.66
N TYR A 15 3.80 6.53 3.96
CA TYR A 15 3.34 7.22 5.18
C TYR A 15 2.43 8.41 4.89
N ASP A 16 2.24 8.75 3.62
CA ASP A 16 1.42 9.88 3.21
C ASP A 16 -0.06 9.52 3.09
N GLN A 17 -0.88 10.56 3.03
CA GLN A 17 -2.29 10.47 2.68
C GLN A 17 -2.52 10.88 1.22
N VAL A 18 -3.68 10.50 0.70
CA VAL A 18 -4.14 10.90 -0.62
C VAL A 18 -4.56 12.37 -0.57
N GLU A 19 -3.88 13.20 -1.35
CA GLU A 19 -4.20 14.61 -1.53
C GLU A 19 -4.77 14.87 -2.93
N LEU A 20 -5.79 15.74 -3.02
CA LEU A 20 -6.38 16.15 -4.30
C LEU A 20 -5.34 16.69 -5.28
N ALA A 21 -4.30 17.38 -4.78
CA ALA A 21 -3.24 17.95 -5.59
C ALA A 21 -2.36 16.90 -6.30
N ASN A 22 -2.36 15.64 -5.87
CA ASN A 22 -1.53 14.58 -6.46
C ASN A 22 -2.31 13.63 -7.38
N MET A 23 -3.61 13.86 -7.54
CA MET A 23 -4.50 12.96 -8.28
C MET A 23 -4.26 12.91 -9.79
N ASN A 24 -3.64 13.94 -10.35
CA ASN A 24 -3.31 13.98 -11.77
C ASN A 24 -2.13 13.05 -12.16
N ARG A 25 -1.44 12.47 -11.18
CA ARG A 25 -0.23 11.65 -11.40
C ARG A 25 -0.27 10.28 -10.72
N LEU A 26 -1.23 10.07 -9.83
CA LEU A 26 -1.39 8.83 -9.07
C LEU A 26 -2.78 8.25 -9.35
N PHE A 27 -2.92 6.93 -9.22
CA PHE A 27 -4.14 6.19 -9.60
C PHE A 27 -5.24 6.19 -8.52
N PHE A 28 -5.27 7.24 -7.67
CA PHE A 28 -6.27 7.40 -6.62
C PHE A 28 -7.55 8.05 -7.15
N ARG A 29 -8.67 7.84 -6.46
CA ARG A 29 -9.99 8.42 -6.80
C ARG A 29 -10.39 9.56 -5.85
N PRO A 30 -11.22 10.52 -6.28
CA PRO A 30 -11.53 11.69 -5.46
C PRO A 30 -12.14 11.34 -4.11
N GLU A 31 -12.93 10.27 -4.07
CA GLU A 31 -13.60 9.77 -2.87
C GLU A 31 -12.60 9.17 -1.86
N GLN A 32 -11.36 8.90 -2.27
CA GLN A 32 -10.29 8.37 -1.43
C GLN A 32 -9.42 9.48 -0.82
N CYS A 33 -9.72 10.75 -1.07
CA CYS A 33 -8.99 11.87 -0.47
C CYS A 33 -9.02 11.79 1.07
N GLY A 34 -7.86 11.99 1.71
CA GLY A 34 -7.69 11.87 3.16
C GLY A 34 -7.48 10.44 3.67
N MET A 35 -7.65 9.41 2.83
CA MET A 35 -7.19 8.07 3.16
C MET A 35 -5.67 7.99 3.12
N THR A 36 -5.09 7.01 3.81
CA THR A 36 -3.68 6.66 3.61
C THR A 36 -3.48 6.19 2.17
N LYS A 37 -2.33 6.49 1.56
CA LYS A 37 -2.03 6.05 0.19
C LYS A 37 -2.04 4.52 0.07
N THR A 38 -1.55 3.84 1.09
CA THR A 38 -1.51 2.37 1.18
C THR A 38 -2.91 1.75 1.21
N ASP A 39 -3.84 2.28 2.00
CA ASP A 39 -5.22 1.76 2.07
C ASP A 39 -6.00 2.05 0.78
N ALA A 40 -5.87 3.27 0.25
CA ALA A 40 -6.50 3.65 -1.02
C ALA A 40 -6.00 2.79 -2.19
N ALA A 41 -4.71 2.47 -2.20
CA ALA A 41 -4.11 1.55 -3.16
C ALA A 41 -4.67 0.13 -2.96
N ALA A 42 -4.69 -0.39 -1.72
CA ALA A 42 -5.19 -1.73 -1.42
C ALA A 42 -6.64 -1.91 -1.90
N GLN A 43 -7.52 -0.95 -1.62
CA GLN A 43 -8.91 -0.97 -2.11
C GLN A 43 -9.00 -1.05 -3.64
N THR A 44 -8.22 -0.23 -4.34
CA THR A 44 -8.23 -0.20 -5.80
C THR A 44 -7.65 -1.49 -6.40
N LEU A 45 -6.55 -2.00 -5.83
CA LEU A 45 -5.86 -3.18 -6.32
C LEU A 45 -6.65 -4.47 -6.05
N ALA A 46 -7.36 -4.56 -4.92
CA ALA A 46 -8.25 -5.68 -4.62
C ALA A 46 -9.38 -5.81 -5.65
N GLY A 47 -9.91 -4.68 -6.14
CA GLY A 47 -10.89 -4.66 -7.22
C GLY A 47 -10.32 -5.04 -8.60
N ILE A 48 -8.99 -5.03 -8.77
CA ILE A 48 -8.32 -5.41 -10.03
C ILE A 48 -8.02 -6.90 -10.08
N ASN A 49 -7.44 -7.45 -9.01
CA ASN A 49 -7.17 -8.87 -8.88
C ASN A 49 -7.26 -9.29 -7.40
N PRO A 50 -8.37 -9.93 -6.98
CA PRO A 50 -8.57 -10.33 -5.59
C PRO A 50 -7.66 -11.49 -5.14
N ASP A 51 -7.00 -12.18 -6.08
CA ASP A 51 -6.11 -13.31 -5.76
C ASP A 51 -4.73 -12.84 -5.27
N VAL A 52 -4.43 -11.54 -5.37
CA VAL A 52 -3.19 -10.96 -4.88
C VAL A 52 -3.35 -10.61 -3.41
N ALA A 53 -2.51 -11.19 -2.54
CA ALA A 53 -2.45 -10.80 -1.14
C ALA A 53 -1.83 -9.41 -1.00
N LEU A 54 -2.63 -8.43 -0.57
CA LEU A 54 -2.24 -7.03 -0.41
C LEU A 54 -2.05 -6.71 1.07
N GLU A 55 -0.87 -6.22 1.43
CA GLU A 55 -0.56 -5.84 2.81
C GLU A 55 -0.11 -4.37 2.88
N PRO A 56 -1.02 -3.46 3.26
CA PRO A 56 -0.72 -2.06 3.41
C PRO A 56 -0.04 -1.77 4.75
N PHE A 57 1.08 -1.04 4.73
CA PHE A 57 1.79 -0.56 5.91
C PHE A 57 1.92 0.96 5.88
N THR A 58 1.15 1.65 6.71
CA THR A 58 1.18 3.11 6.81
C THR A 58 2.25 3.57 7.79
N MET A 59 3.50 3.66 7.33
CA MET A 59 4.65 3.93 8.20
C MET A 59 5.86 4.48 7.46
N ASN A 60 6.67 5.29 8.16
CA ASN A 60 7.94 5.76 7.65
C ASN A 60 9.07 4.80 8.05
N ILE A 61 9.55 4.03 7.07
CA ILE A 61 10.61 3.02 7.24
C ILE A 61 12.00 3.62 7.56
N THR A 62 12.18 4.93 7.45
CA THR A 62 13.45 5.61 7.72
C THR A 62 13.64 5.96 9.20
N THR A 63 12.58 5.85 10.00
CA THR A 63 12.67 5.97 11.46
C THR A 63 13.26 4.68 12.06
N VAL A 64 13.88 4.75 13.24
CA VAL A 64 14.44 3.55 13.89
C VAL A 64 13.33 2.51 14.14
N GLN A 65 12.21 2.95 14.72
CA GLN A 65 11.07 2.08 14.99
C GLN A 65 10.45 1.55 13.70
N GLY A 66 10.32 2.39 12.67
CA GLY A 66 9.77 1.99 11.39
C GLY A 66 10.66 1.01 10.63
N PHE A 67 11.98 1.18 10.69
CA PHE A 67 12.91 0.25 10.08
C PHE A 67 12.88 -1.13 10.75
N GLU A 68 12.76 -1.17 12.09
CA GLU A 68 12.59 -2.43 12.81
C GLU A 68 11.28 -3.14 12.45
N ALA A 69 10.15 -2.41 12.42
CA ALA A 69 8.87 -2.97 12.02
C ALA A 69 8.87 -3.45 10.54
N PHE A 70 9.52 -2.72 9.64
CA PHE A 70 9.72 -3.15 8.24
C PHE A 70 10.52 -4.45 8.14
N LYS A 71 11.62 -4.60 8.90
CA LYS A 71 12.38 -5.85 8.91
C LYS A 71 11.55 -7.03 9.40
N GLN A 72 10.75 -6.82 10.45
CA GLN A 72 9.89 -7.86 11.03
C GLN A 72 8.83 -8.34 10.03
N SER A 73 8.17 -7.41 9.32
CA SER A 73 7.14 -7.75 8.34
C SER A 73 7.66 -8.52 7.11
N LEU A 74 8.96 -8.43 6.79
CA LEU A 74 9.57 -9.25 5.73
C LEU A 74 9.79 -10.70 6.14
N THR A 75 10.02 -10.95 7.43
CA THR A 75 10.35 -12.27 7.97
C THR A 75 9.15 -13.05 8.46
N ASP A 76 8.01 -12.39 8.61
CA ASP A 76 6.76 -13.02 8.99
C ASP A 76 5.91 -13.29 7.74
N PRO A 77 5.90 -14.53 7.21
CA PRO A 77 5.01 -14.91 6.13
C PRO A 77 3.60 -15.02 6.69
N ALA A 78 2.92 -13.86 6.85
CA ALA A 78 1.50 -13.65 7.12
C ALA A 78 0.74 -14.75 7.89
N SER A 79 0.19 -14.35 9.04
CA SER A 79 -0.90 -15.05 9.73
C SER A 79 -2.09 -15.34 8.80
#